data_AF-A0A1C5U1X0-F1
#
_entry.id   AF-A0A1C5U1X0-F1
#
_cell.length_a   1.000
_cell.length_b   1.000
_cell.length_c   1.000
_cell.angle_alpha   90.00
_cell.angle_beta   90.00
_cell.angle_gamma   90.00
#
_symmetry.space_group_name_H-M   'P 1'
#
loop_
_entity.id
_entity.type
_entity.pdbx_description
1 polymer ?
#
loop_
_entity_poly.entity_id
_entity_poly.type
_entity_poly.pdbx_seq_one_letter_code
_entity_poly.pdbx_strand_id
1 'polypeptide(L)'
;MICGMTYFQICLYFLFYSFGGWVVEVIFHAVTLGKVINRGFLNGPVCPVYGFGVLSVFALLNMLQSGGHQMSEGMIFLFGIVLATAVELVAGWLLDVCFHARWWDYSNKPLNFHGYICLEFSLIWGLAIVMVVKVFQKYVERQASHTPSTLEWVVMAILYAVYLADLIVTVAVIRGLNKKLTRLDKVRADLRIVSDKLSDTLATTTIDTAQKVGEGKVQVALAKAELRDATVAQREKSAEMLRMKKAELQAQFDELSSSITNHTVFGQGRIIKAFPEMKHRDYFELIQELKKKLR
;
A
#
# COMPACT_ATOMS: atom_id res chain seq x y z
N MET A 1 17.89 0.62 32.18
CA MET A 1 17.16 -0.62 31.83
C MET A 1 15.68 -0.27 31.72
N ILE A 2 14.98 -0.78 30.72
CA ILE A 2 13.53 -0.60 30.53
C ILE A 2 12.91 -1.99 30.61
N CYS A 3 11.95 -2.19 31.51
CA CYS A 3 11.30 -3.50 31.74
C CYS A 3 12.30 -4.66 31.85
N GLY A 4 13.36 -4.50 32.66
CA GLY A 4 14.39 -5.54 32.87
C GLY A 4 15.40 -5.72 31.72
N MET A 5 15.24 -5.03 30.59
CA MET A 5 16.16 -5.13 29.44
C MET A 5 17.09 -3.92 29.34
N THR A 6 18.31 -4.14 28.86
CA THR A 6 19.24 -3.06 28.49
C THR A 6 18.83 -2.40 27.18
N TYR A 7 19.31 -1.18 26.92
CA TYR A 7 19.03 -0.49 25.65
C TYR A 7 19.54 -1.28 24.44
N PHE A 8 20.72 -1.89 24.57
CA PHE A 8 21.30 -2.73 23.54
C PHE A 8 20.40 -3.94 23.22
N GLN A 9 19.91 -4.64 24.26
CA GLN A 9 19.00 -5.78 24.10
C GLN A 9 17.71 -5.39 23.38
N ILE A 10 17.09 -4.27 23.76
CA ILE A 10 15.87 -3.78 23.11
C ILE A 10 16.13 -3.52 21.62
N CYS A 11 17.22 -2.81 21.32
CA CYS A 11 17.58 -2.47 19.96
C CYS A 11 17.87 -3.72 19.11
N LEU A 12 18.57 -4.71 19.68
CA LEU A 12 18.93 -5.96 19.02
C LEU A 12 17.70 -6.84 18.79
N TYR A 13 16.87 -7.02 19.82
CA TYR A 13 15.64 -7.81 19.74
C TYR A 13 14.69 -7.21 18.71
N PHE A 14 14.51 -5.89 18.71
CA PHE A 14 13.71 -5.21 17.69
C PHE A 14 14.15 -5.60 16.28
N LEU A 15 15.43 -5.43 15.95
CA LEU A 15 15.93 -5.71 14.60
C LEU A 15 15.86 -7.20 14.27
N PHE A 16 16.26 -8.06 15.19
CA PHE A 16 16.29 -9.50 14.98
C PHE A 16 14.89 -10.07 14.73
N TYR A 17 13.91 -9.72 15.58
CA TYR A 17 12.54 -10.19 15.40
C TYR A 17 11.82 -9.50 14.25
N SER A 18 12.16 -8.24 13.93
CA SER A 18 11.63 -7.59 12.72
C SER A 18 12.14 -8.25 11.44
N PHE A 19 13.41 -8.68 11.41
CA PHE A 19 13.98 -9.44 10.30
C PHE A 19 13.39 -10.86 10.25
N GLY A 20 13.29 -11.55 11.40
CA GLY A 20 12.69 -12.87 11.47
C GLY A 20 11.23 -12.89 11.01
N GLY A 21 10.44 -11.90 11.42
CA GLY A 21 9.07 -11.71 10.93
C GLY A 21 9.01 -11.47 9.42
N TRP A 22 9.94 -10.68 8.87
CA TRP A 22 10.06 -10.51 7.43
C TRP A 22 10.36 -11.83 6.71
N VAL A 23 11.27 -12.66 7.23
CA VAL A 23 11.57 -13.98 6.66
C VAL A 23 10.33 -14.87 6.64
N VAL A 24 9.58 -14.92 7.76
CA VAL A 24 8.33 -15.70 7.84
C VAL A 24 7.31 -15.23 6.81
N GLU A 25 7.13 -13.92 6.66
CA GLU A 25 6.22 -13.32 5.66
C GLU A 25 6.61 -13.65 4.22
N VAL A 26 7.91 -13.58 3.92
CA VAL A 26 8.44 -13.92 2.59
C VAL A 26 8.25 -15.41 2.30
N ILE A 27 8.52 -16.30 3.26
CA ILE A 27 8.33 -17.74 3.11
C ILE A 27 6.84 -18.06 2.93
N PHE A 28 5.97 -17.52 3.79
CA PHE A 28 4.54 -17.73 3.70
C PHE A 28 4.00 -17.37 2.31
N HIS A 29 4.37 -16.18 1.80
CA HIS A 29 3.94 -15.75 0.48
C HIS A 29 4.64 -16.49 -0.68
N ALA A 30 5.89 -16.91 -0.51
CA ALA A 30 6.55 -17.76 -1.49
C ALA A 30 5.82 -19.11 -1.65
N VAL A 31 5.34 -19.69 -0.55
CA VAL A 31 4.58 -20.94 -0.54
C VAL A 31 3.15 -20.74 -1.05
N THR A 32 2.44 -19.69 -0.64
CA THR A 32 1.02 -19.50 -1.02
C THR A 32 0.83 -18.93 -2.42
N LEU A 33 1.72 -18.03 -2.86
CA LEU A 33 1.61 -17.33 -4.15
C LEU A 33 2.64 -17.78 -5.19
N GLY A 34 3.59 -18.65 -4.83
CA GLY A 34 4.65 -19.12 -5.73
C GLY A 34 5.66 -18.05 -6.15
N LYS A 35 5.69 -16.89 -5.47
CA LYS A 35 6.54 -15.75 -5.83
C LYS A 35 7.24 -15.20 -4.58
N VAL A 36 8.56 -15.07 -4.64
CA VAL A 36 9.34 -14.37 -3.62
C VAL A 36 9.15 -12.87 -3.83
N ILE A 37 8.43 -12.24 -2.91
CA ILE A 37 8.15 -10.80 -2.95
C ILE A 37 8.53 -10.22 -1.60
N ASN A 38 9.26 -9.09 -1.61
CA ASN A 38 9.53 -8.35 -0.38
C ASN A 38 8.21 -7.76 0.17
N ARG A 39 7.68 -8.41 1.22
CA ARG A 39 6.45 -8.04 1.93
C ARG A 39 6.65 -7.01 3.05
N GLY A 40 7.89 -6.57 3.27
CA GLY A 40 8.16 -5.45 4.16
C GLY A 40 7.44 -4.19 3.70
N PHE A 41 6.87 -3.45 4.65
CA PHE A 41 6.49 -2.04 4.42
C PHE A 41 7.70 -1.27 3.90
N LEU A 42 8.83 -1.47 4.59
CA LEU A 42 10.17 -1.02 4.26
C LEU A 42 10.73 -1.70 3.00
N ASN A 43 11.69 -1.07 2.31
CA ASN A 43 12.37 -1.71 1.17
C ASN A 43 13.44 -2.70 1.64
N GLY A 44 13.95 -2.54 2.86
CA GLY A 44 14.82 -3.49 3.52
C GLY A 44 14.08 -4.74 4.04
N PRO A 45 14.83 -5.78 4.45
CA PRO A 45 14.27 -7.04 4.93
C PRO A 45 13.79 -6.95 6.38
N VAL A 46 12.98 -5.95 6.72
CA VAL A 46 12.62 -5.63 8.10
C VAL A 46 11.13 -5.30 8.19
N CYS A 47 10.41 -6.02 9.06
CA CYS A 47 9.00 -5.79 9.32
C CYS A 47 8.82 -5.31 10.78
N PRO A 48 8.73 -3.99 11.04
CA PRO A 48 8.70 -3.42 12.39
C PRO A 48 7.57 -3.95 13.29
N VAL A 49 6.43 -4.32 12.71
CA VAL A 49 5.26 -4.84 13.44
C VAL A 49 5.63 -6.07 14.28
N TYR A 50 6.46 -6.98 13.73
CA TYR A 50 6.92 -8.17 14.47
C TYR A 50 7.90 -7.82 15.58
N GLY A 51 8.82 -6.88 15.32
CA GLY A 51 9.75 -6.40 16.34
C GLY A 51 9.01 -5.81 17.54
N PHE A 52 8.05 -4.91 17.29
CA PHE A 52 7.22 -4.32 18.34
C PHE A 52 6.34 -5.36 19.04
N GLY A 53 5.77 -6.31 18.28
CA GLY A 53 4.98 -7.41 18.83
C GLY A 53 5.77 -8.23 19.85
N VAL A 54 6.92 -8.77 19.46
CA VAL A 54 7.76 -9.59 20.36
C VAL A 54 8.32 -8.76 21.52
N LEU A 55 8.78 -7.53 21.26
CA LEU A 55 9.28 -6.65 22.33
C LEU A 55 8.21 -6.33 23.38
N SER A 56 6.96 -6.09 22.96
CA SER A 56 5.86 -5.80 23.89
C SER A 56 5.59 -6.98 24.82
N VAL A 57 5.65 -8.21 24.29
CA VAL A 57 5.52 -9.43 25.08
C VAL A 57 6.70 -9.56 26.05
N PHE A 58 7.94 -9.39 25.58
CA PHE A 58 9.13 -9.50 26.43
C PHE A 58 9.16 -8.44 27.53
N ALA A 59 8.73 -7.22 27.25
CA ALA A 59 8.60 -6.18 28.27
C ALA A 59 7.59 -6.59 29.35
N LEU A 60 6.44 -7.15 28.97
CA LEU A 60 5.44 -7.64 29.91
C LEU A 60 5.95 -8.85 30.71
N LEU A 61 6.59 -9.82 30.05
CA LEU A 61 7.16 -11.00 30.70
C LEU A 61 8.18 -10.61 31.76
N ASN A 62 9.14 -9.75 31.42
CA ASN A 62 10.15 -9.29 32.37
C ASN A 62 9.54 -8.51 33.54
N MET A 63 8.51 -7.69 33.29
CA MET A 63 7.80 -6.96 34.34
C MET A 63 7.09 -7.90 35.32
N LEU A 64 6.42 -8.94 34.82
CA LEU A 64 5.66 -9.90 35.65
C LEU A 64 6.57 -10.91 36.36
N GLN A 65 7.62 -11.40 35.69
CA GLN A 65 8.59 -12.34 36.28
C GLN A 65 9.45 -11.69 37.36
N SER A 66 9.74 -10.38 37.24
CA SER A 66 10.41 -9.62 38.31
C SER A 66 9.59 -9.60 39.62
N GLY A 67 8.27 -9.80 39.53
CA GLY A 67 7.37 -9.95 40.69
C GLY A 67 7.24 -11.37 41.23
N GLY A 68 8.11 -12.31 40.83
CA GLY A 68 8.15 -13.69 41.33
C GLY A 68 7.09 -14.63 40.73
N HIS A 69 6.29 -14.17 39.77
CA HIS A 69 5.26 -14.99 39.11
C HIS A 69 5.82 -15.66 37.84
N GLN A 70 5.87 -16.99 37.84
CA GLN A 70 6.17 -17.76 36.64
C GLN A 70 4.91 -17.86 35.78
N MET A 71 4.97 -17.31 34.57
CA MET A 71 3.83 -17.36 33.66
C MET A 71 3.65 -18.74 33.06
N SER A 72 2.42 -19.25 33.14
CA SER A 72 2.03 -20.48 32.45
C SER A 72 1.99 -20.25 30.94
N GLU A 73 2.06 -21.34 30.17
CA GLU A 73 2.04 -21.29 28.70
C GLU A 73 0.73 -20.68 28.17
N GLY A 74 -0.39 -20.98 28.84
CA GLY A 74 -1.68 -20.38 28.54
C GLY A 74 -1.71 -18.88 28.75
N MET A 75 -1.01 -18.35 29.77
CA MET A 75 -0.92 -16.91 29.97
C MET A 75 -0.08 -16.26 28.87
N ILE A 76 1.08 -16.84 28.52
CA ILE A 76 1.92 -16.34 27.42
C ILE A 76 1.13 -16.31 26.10
N PHE A 77 0.34 -17.35 25.84
CA PHE A 77 -0.55 -17.41 24.69
C PHE A 77 -1.58 -16.27 24.70
N LEU A 78 -2.33 -16.10 25.80
CA LEU A 78 -3.37 -15.07 25.92
C LEU A 78 -2.79 -13.64 25.81
N PHE A 79 -1.71 -13.34 26.52
CA PHE A 79 -1.05 -12.04 26.40
C PHE A 79 -0.43 -11.84 25.02
N GLY A 80 0.11 -12.90 24.43
CA GLY A 80 0.62 -12.87 23.07
C GLY A 80 -0.45 -12.50 22.05
N ILE A 81 -1.63 -13.12 22.14
CA ILE A 81 -2.80 -12.74 21.32
C ILE A 81 -3.12 -11.26 21.51
N VAL A 82 -3.31 -10.82 22.75
CA VAL A 82 -3.76 -9.45 23.04
C VAL A 82 -2.76 -8.43 22.55
N LEU A 83 -1.47 -8.60 22.86
CA LEU A 83 -0.41 -7.67 22.51
C LEU A 83 -0.12 -7.66 21.00
N ALA A 84 -0.03 -8.83 20.36
CA ALA A 84 0.17 -8.90 18.92
C ALA A 84 -0.98 -8.23 18.17
N THR A 85 -2.22 -8.53 18.58
CA THR A 85 -3.42 -7.94 17.98
C THR A 85 -3.47 -6.42 18.19
N ALA A 86 -3.08 -5.94 19.38
CA ALA A 86 -3.01 -4.51 19.66
C ALA A 86 -1.94 -3.80 18.80
N VAL A 87 -0.74 -4.38 18.68
CA VAL A 87 0.34 -3.84 17.83
C VAL A 87 -0.07 -3.84 16.37
N GLU A 88 -0.69 -4.91 15.88
CA GLU A 88 -1.20 -5.01 14.51
C GLU A 88 -2.30 -3.97 14.24
N LEU A 89 -3.24 -3.79 15.18
CA LEU A 89 -4.29 -2.78 15.07
C LEU A 89 -3.71 -1.35 15.02
N VAL A 90 -2.78 -1.02 15.91
CA VAL A 90 -2.12 0.29 15.94
C VAL A 90 -1.30 0.51 14.67
N ALA A 91 -0.56 -0.49 14.21
CA ALA A 91 0.22 -0.41 12.97
C ALA A 91 -0.69 -0.22 11.75
N GLY A 92 -1.76 -1.02 11.63
CA GLY A 92 -2.73 -0.92 10.55
C GLY A 92 -3.42 0.44 10.53
N TRP A 93 -3.83 0.95 11.70
CA TRP A 93 -4.44 2.27 11.84
C TRP A 93 -3.46 3.40 11.51
N LEU A 94 -2.23 3.34 12.01
CA LEU A 94 -1.20 4.36 11.73
C LEU A 94 -0.90 4.43 10.24
N LEU A 95 -0.77 3.29 9.57
CA LEU A 95 -0.53 3.22 8.14
C LEU A 95 -1.71 3.80 7.33
N ASP A 96 -2.94 3.52 7.76
CA ASP A 96 -4.15 4.06 7.13
C ASP A 96 -4.21 5.59 7.27
N VAL A 97 -3.99 6.13 8.47
CA VAL A 97 -4.01 7.58 8.70
C VAL A 97 -2.86 8.30 7.99
N CYS A 98 -1.65 7.75 8.04
CA CYS A 98 -0.49 8.41 7.45
C CYS A 98 -0.48 8.34 5.91
N PHE A 99 -0.94 7.24 5.32
CA PHE A 99 -0.79 6.97 3.90
C PHE A 99 -2.10 6.86 3.13
N HIS A 100 -3.25 6.97 3.81
CA HIS A 100 -4.59 6.82 3.22
C HIS A 100 -4.77 5.46 2.54
N ALA A 101 -4.00 4.48 3.00
CA ALA A 101 -3.90 3.17 2.39
C ALA A 101 -3.83 2.09 3.47
N ARG A 102 -4.72 1.13 3.35
CA ARG A 102 -4.73 -0.09 4.13
C ARG A 102 -3.91 -1.16 3.42
N TRP A 103 -2.90 -1.69 4.08
CA TRP A 103 -1.91 -2.60 3.48
C TRP A 103 -2.38 -4.06 3.42
N TRP A 104 -3.20 -4.49 4.39
CA TRP A 104 -3.84 -5.80 4.46
C TRP A 104 -5.31 -5.63 4.82
N ASP A 105 -6.19 -6.52 4.34
CA ASP A 105 -7.62 -6.40 4.60
C ASP A 105 -8.28 -7.74 4.93
N TYR A 106 -8.59 -7.94 6.21
CA TYR A 106 -9.26 -9.12 6.71
C TYR A 106 -10.79 -9.03 6.68
N SER A 107 -11.38 -8.07 5.95
CA SER A 107 -12.83 -7.90 5.86
C SER A 107 -13.59 -9.17 5.41
N ASN A 108 -12.93 -10.06 4.66
CA ASN A 108 -13.50 -11.32 4.18
C ASN A 108 -13.38 -12.49 5.17
N LYS A 109 -12.75 -12.28 6.34
CA LYS A 109 -12.54 -13.32 7.36
C LYS A 109 -13.59 -13.22 8.47
N PRO A 110 -14.02 -14.35 9.05
CA PRO A 110 -14.94 -14.33 10.18
C PRO A 110 -14.29 -13.67 11.40
N LEU A 111 -15.10 -13.00 12.22
CA LEU A 111 -14.64 -12.31 13.45
C LEU A 111 -13.50 -11.31 13.20
N ASN A 112 -13.59 -10.58 12.09
CA ASN A 112 -12.69 -9.46 11.81
C ASN A 112 -13.17 -8.18 12.52
N PHE A 113 -12.22 -7.31 12.87
CA PHE A 113 -12.53 -5.97 13.39
C PHE A 113 -12.12 -4.91 12.38
N HIS A 114 -13.11 -4.28 11.74
CA HIS A 114 -12.95 -3.26 10.70
C HIS A 114 -11.99 -3.66 9.55
N GLY A 115 -11.73 -4.97 9.38
CA GLY A 115 -10.74 -5.51 8.45
C GLY A 115 -9.26 -5.34 8.84
N TYR A 116 -8.92 -4.74 9.99
CA TYR A 116 -7.51 -4.58 10.41
C TYR A 116 -6.93 -5.83 11.06
N ILE A 117 -7.75 -6.57 11.81
CA ILE A 117 -7.37 -7.77 12.54
C ILE A 117 -8.46 -8.82 12.37
N CYS A 118 -8.12 -10.09 12.52
CA CYS A 118 -9.09 -11.16 12.64
C CYS A 118 -8.65 -12.21 13.67
N LEU A 119 -9.63 -12.90 14.26
CA LEU A 119 -9.37 -13.86 15.32
C LEU A 119 -8.43 -15.00 14.87
N GLU A 120 -8.56 -15.46 13.62
CA GLU A 120 -7.74 -16.53 13.05
C GLU A 120 -6.24 -16.18 13.13
N PHE A 121 -5.84 -15.01 12.64
CA PHE A 121 -4.45 -14.55 12.69
C PHE A 121 -4.01 -14.23 14.12
N SER A 122 -4.87 -13.63 14.94
CA SER A 122 -4.58 -13.39 16.36
C SER A 122 -4.20 -14.68 17.10
N LEU A 123 -4.92 -15.78 16.85
CA LEU A 123 -4.62 -17.10 17.43
C LEU A 123 -3.28 -17.67 16.94
N ILE A 124 -3.01 -17.58 15.63
CA ILE A 124 -1.73 -18.00 15.03
C ILE A 124 -0.57 -17.23 15.65
N TRP A 125 -0.71 -15.91 15.82
CA TRP A 125 0.30 -15.08 16.46
C TRP A 125 0.50 -15.43 17.93
N GLY A 126 -0.57 -15.74 18.65
CA GLY A 126 -0.49 -16.27 20.02
C GLY A 126 0.40 -17.52 20.10
N LEU A 127 0.16 -18.51 19.22
CA LEU A 127 0.97 -19.73 19.17
C LEU A 127 2.42 -19.45 18.78
N ALA A 128 2.63 -18.57 17.79
CA ALA A 128 3.96 -18.15 17.37
C ALA A 128 4.74 -17.49 18.51
N ILE A 129 4.08 -16.65 19.32
CA ILE A 129 4.69 -16.01 20.49
C ILE A 129 5.10 -17.04 21.54
N VAL A 130 4.24 -18.04 21.83
CA VAL A 130 4.62 -19.12 22.75
C VAL A 130 5.87 -19.85 22.26
N MET A 131 5.94 -20.15 20.95
CA MET A 131 7.12 -20.77 20.35
C MET A 131 8.36 -19.88 20.47
N VAL A 132 8.24 -18.59 20.18
CA VAL A 132 9.33 -17.61 20.28
C VAL A 132 9.85 -17.51 21.72
N VAL A 133 8.96 -17.40 22.70
CA VAL A 133 9.30 -17.31 24.13
C VAL A 133 9.93 -18.61 24.63
N LYS A 134 9.42 -19.79 24.24
CA LYS A 134 9.92 -21.07 24.77
C LYS A 134 11.18 -21.57 24.09
N VAL A 135 11.28 -21.37 22.79
CA VAL A 135 12.37 -21.91 21.96
C VAL A 135 13.41 -20.83 21.74
N PHE A 136 13.03 -19.72 21.10
CA PHE A 136 13.98 -18.72 20.62
C PHE A 136 14.56 -17.84 21.73
N GLN A 137 13.80 -17.54 22.79
CA GLN A 137 14.28 -16.72 23.91
C GLN A 137 15.56 -17.27 24.53
N LYS A 138 15.66 -18.60 24.72
CA LYS A 138 16.86 -19.24 25.29
C LYS A 138 18.12 -18.99 24.46
N TYR A 139 17.98 -18.97 23.13
CA TYR A 139 19.11 -18.70 22.23
C TYR A 139 19.48 -17.23 22.25
N VAL A 140 18.48 -16.35 22.27
CA VAL A 140 18.65 -14.91 22.20
C VAL A 140 19.20 -14.33 23.51
N GLU A 141 18.75 -14.81 24.66
CA GLU A 141 19.28 -14.41 25.97
C GLU A 141 20.74 -14.83 26.15
N ARG A 142 21.10 -16.06 25.73
CA ARG A 142 22.48 -16.54 25.78
C ARG A 142 23.44 -15.68 24.95
N GLN A 143 22.94 -15.14 23.84
CA GLN A 143 23.68 -14.24 22.97
C GLN A 143 23.54 -12.76 23.35
N ALA A 144 22.77 -12.41 24.38
CA ALA A 144 22.58 -11.03 24.81
C ALA A 144 22.97 -10.79 26.27
N SER A 145 23.51 -11.82 26.93
CA SER A 145 23.98 -11.77 28.33
C SER A 145 25.42 -11.29 28.47
N HIS A 146 26.14 -11.08 27.37
CA HIS A 146 27.48 -10.50 27.39
C HIS A 146 27.42 -8.97 27.38
N THR A 147 28.40 -8.34 28.02
CA THR A 147 28.58 -6.89 27.98
C THR A 147 28.94 -6.49 26.54
N PRO A 148 28.11 -5.69 25.86
CA PRO A 148 28.34 -5.39 24.46
C PRO A 148 29.61 -4.58 24.29
N SER A 149 30.44 -4.98 23.34
CA SER A 149 31.67 -4.28 22.99
C SER A 149 31.38 -2.95 22.26
N THR A 150 32.34 -2.03 22.23
CA THR A 150 32.21 -0.77 21.46
C THR A 150 31.94 -1.04 19.98
N LEU A 151 32.48 -2.14 19.42
CA LEU A 151 32.25 -2.55 18.04
C LEU A 151 30.79 -2.93 17.80
N GLU A 152 30.15 -3.66 18.73
CA GLU A 152 28.74 -4.02 18.61
C GLU A 152 27.84 -2.78 18.63
N TRP A 153 28.16 -1.77 19.45
CA TRP A 153 27.45 -0.49 19.43
C TRP A 153 27.60 0.25 18.10
N VAL A 154 28.79 0.23 17.50
CA VAL A 154 29.02 0.82 16.18
C VAL A 154 28.22 0.08 15.10
N VAL A 155 28.24 -1.26 15.09
CA VAL A 155 27.44 -2.06 14.16
C VAL A 155 25.95 -1.78 14.31
N MET A 156 25.46 -1.73 15.55
CA MET A 156 24.06 -1.39 15.83
C MET A 156 23.70 0.02 15.34
N ALA A 157 24.57 1.01 15.57
CA ALA A 157 24.36 2.37 15.07
C ALA A 157 24.27 2.41 13.53
N ILE A 158 25.13 1.67 12.84
CA ILE A 158 25.10 1.56 11.37
C ILE A 158 23.79 0.91 10.90
N LEU A 159 23.38 -0.20 11.52
CA LEU A 159 22.12 -0.89 11.17
C LEU A 159 20.90 0.01 11.37
N TYR A 160 20.85 0.76 12.46
CA TYR A 160 19.77 1.73 12.71
C TYR A 160 19.82 2.93 11.77
N ALA A 161 21.00 3.39 11.37
CA ALA A 161 21.14 4.43 10.35
C ALA A 161 20.59 3.96 9.00
N VAL A 162 20.92 2.73 8.59
CA VAL A 162 20.38 2.10 7.36
C VAL A 162 18.85 1.92 7.47
N TYR A 163 18.36 1.44 8.61
CA TYR A 163 16.93 1.30 8.88
C TYR A 163 16.19 2.65 8.76
N LEU A 164 16.75 3.71 9.36
CA LEU A 164 16.15 5.05 9.31
C LEU A 164 16.18 5.63 7.90
N ALA A 165 17.28 5.47 7.17
CA ALA A 165 17.38 5.87 5.77
C ALA A 165 16.31 5.17 4.92
N ASP A 166 16.14 3.85 5.09
CA ASP A 166 15.12 3.10 4.37
C ASP A 166 13.69 3.50 4.74
N LEU A 167 13.44 3.80 6.02
CA LEU A 167 12.16 4.36 6.46
C LEU A 167 11.86 5.70 5.76
N ILE A 168 12.83 6.62 5.72
CA ILE A 168 12.68 7.92 5.06
C ILE A 168 12.40 7.73 3.57
N VAL A 169 13.15 6.87 2.89
CA VAL A 169 12.96 6.60 1.46
C VAL A 169 11.60 5.95 1.21
N THR A 170 11.19 4.99 2.03
CA THR A 170 9.87 4.34 1.95
C THR A 170 8.73 5.35 2.08
N VAL A 171 8.82 6.24 3.08
CA VAL A 171 7.84 7.32 3.29
C VAL A 171 7.81 8.27 2.08
N ALA A 172 8.97 8.65 1.54
CA ALA A 172 9.06 9.51 0.36
C ALA A 172 8.43 8.85 -0.88
N VAL A 173 8.66 7.56 -1.08
CA VAL A 173 8.07 6.76 -2.18
C VAL A 173 6.54 6.74 -2.09
N ILE A 174 5.99 6.48 -0.89
CA ILE A 174 4.53 6.41 -0.70
C ILE A 174 3.89 7.80 -0.85
N ARG A 175 4.51 8.85 -0.30
CA ARG A 175 4.04 10.23 -0.53
C ARG A 175 4.08 10.61 -2.00
N GLY A 176 5.13 10.20 -2.71
CA GLY A 176 5.22 10.34 -4.16
C GLY A 176 4.13 9.55 -4.89
N LEU A 177 3.76 8.36 -4.39
CA LEU A 177 2.68 7.55 -4.96
C LEU A 177 1.34 8.28 -4.82
N ASN A 178 1.01 8.79 -3.63
CA ASN A 178 -0.24 9.52 -3.41
C ASN A 178 -0.34 10.76 -4.32
N LYS A 179 0.76 11.53 -4.48
CA LYS A 179 0.80 12.66 -5.44
C LYS A 179 0.56 12.22 -6.88
N LYS A 180 1.16 11.10 -7.31
CA LYS A 180 0.95 10.58 -8.67
C LYS A 180 -0.49 10.06 -8.84
N LEU A 181 -1.06 9.40 -7.84
CA LEU A 181 -2.46 8.96 -7.85
C LEU A 181 -3.43 10.14 -7.99
N THR A 182 -3.22 11.25 -7.26
CA THR A 182 -4.03 12.46 -7.42
C THR A 182 -3.95 13.05 -8.83
N ARG A 183 -2.75 13.06 -9.43
CA ARG A 183 -2.58 13.52 -10.83
C ARG A 183 -3.29 12.60 -11.81
N LEU A 184 -3.16 11.29 -11.60
CA LEU A 184 -3.75 10.27 -12.45
C LEU A 184 -5.29 10.29 -12.38
N ASP A 185 -5.85 10.55 -11.19
CA ASP A 185 -7.28 10.78 -10.99
C ASP A 185 -7.78 12.03 -11.72
N LYS A 186 -7.03 13.14 -11.63
CA LYS A 186 -7.36 14.38 -12.37
C LYS A 186 -7.36 14.15 -13.90
N VAL A 187 -6.33 13.48 -14.42
CA VAL A 187 -6.26 13.15 -15.85
C VAL A 187 -7.41 12.23 -16.26
N ARG A 188 -7.79 11.26 -15.42
CA ARG A 188 -8.96 10.39 -15.65
C ARG A 188 -10.28 11.18 -15.68
N ALA A 189 -10.45 12.14 -14.77
CA ALA A 189 -11.61 13.03 -14.76
C ALA A 189 -11.67 13.91 -16.03
N ASP A 190 -10.55 14.50 -16.43
CA ASP A 190 -10.46 15.30 -17.66
C ASP A 190 -10.73 14.45 -18.92
N LEU A 191 -10.22 13.22 -18.97
CA LEU A 191 -10.52 12.25 -20.03
C LEU A 191 -12.02 11.98 -20.14
N ARG A 192 -12.71 11.81 -19.01
CA ARG A 192 -14.16 11.59 -18.97
C ARG A 192 -14.91 12.81 -19.52
N ILE A 193 -14.56 14.02 -19.06
CA ILE A 193 -15.18 15.27 -19.52
C ILE A 193 -14.98 15.47 -21.03
N VAL A 194 -13.76 15.25 -21.52
CA VAL A 194 -13.47 15.39 -22.97
C VAL A 194 -14.21 14.32 -23.77
N SER A 195 -14.32 13.09 -23.26
CA SER A 195 -15.07 12.02 -23.92
C SER A 195 -16.57 12.32 -23.98
N ASP A 196 -17.17 12.85 -22.91
CA ASP A 196 -18.59 13.23 -22.88
C ASP A 196 -18.87 14.37 -23.86
N LYS A 197 -18.03 15.42 -23.86
CA LYS A 197 -18.14 16.54 -24.84
C LYS A 197 -18.01 16.08 -26.28
N LEU A 198 -17.09 15.14 -26.55
CA LEU A 198 -16.93 14.57 -27.88
C LEU A 198 -18.17 13.78 -28.29
N SER A 199 -18.74 12.98 -27.40
CA SER A 199 -19.98 12.23 -27.63
C SER A 199 -21.15 13.18 -27.94
N ASP A 200 -21.33 14.26 -27.17
CA ASP A 200 -22.40 15.25 -27.40
C ASP A 200 -22.24 15.96 -28.76
N THR A 201 -21.01 16.32 -29.12
CA THR A 201 -20.70 16.98 -30.40
C THR A 201 -20.99 16.04 -31.58
N LEU A 202 -20.71 14.74 -31.43
CA LEU A 202 -21.01 13.74 -32.46
C LEU A 202 -22.50 13.44 -32.55
N ALA A 203 -23.17 13.23 -31.42
CA ALA A 203 -24.61 12.94 -31.37
C ALA A 203 -25.45 14.06 -32.00
N THR A 204 -25.14 15.32 -31.67
CA THR A 204 -25.80 16.49 -32.27
C THR A 204 -25.57 16.58 -33.78
N THR A 205 -24.38 16.19 -34.26
CA THR A 205 -24.08 16.13 -35.70
C THR A 205 -24.90 15.05 -36.42
N THR A 206 -25.10 13.88 -35.81
CA THR A 206 -25.89 12.80 -36.41
C THR A 206 -27.39 13.13 -36.45
N ILE A 207 -27.92 13.77 -35.39
CA ILE A 207 -29.35 14.12 -35.28
C ILE A 207 -29.72 15.28 -36.22
N ASP A 208 -28.91 16.35 -36.31
CA ASP A 208 -29.16 17.47 -37.24
C ASP A 208 -29.10 17.02 -38.71
N THR A 209 -28.25 16.03 -39.03
CA THR A 209 -28.13 15.48 -40.39
C THR A 209 -29.34 14.61 -40.76
N ALA A 210 -29.94 13.92 -39.78
CA ALA A 210 -31.10 13.05 -40.00
C ALA A 210 -32.43 13.81 -40.10
N GLN A 211 -32.56 15.03 -39.55
CA GLN A 211 -33.88 15.65 -39.32
C GLN A 211 -34.32 16.73 -40.33
N LYS A 212 -33.57 17.04 -41.40
CA LYS A 212 -34.02 18.04 -42.41
C LYS A 212 -33.76 17.62 -43.86
N VAL A 213 -34.51 16.62 -44.31
CA VAL A 213 -34.86 16.43 -45.73
C VAL A 213 -36.34 16.81 -45.85
N GLY A 214 -36.62 18.06 -46.21
CA GLY A 214 -37.98 18.60 -46.25
C GLY A 214 -38.01 20.06 -46.73
N GLU A 215 -37.98 20.18 -48.06
CA GLU A 215 -38.42 21.23 -49.00
C GLU A 215 -38.43 22.75 -48.66
N GLY A 216 -37.90 23.53 -49.62
CA GLY A 216 -38.62 24.69 -50.18
C GLY A 216 -38.03 26.10 -49.97
N LYS A 217 -37.06 26.52 -50.81
CA LYS A 217 -36.83 27.87 -51.44
C LYS A 217 -35.36 28.06 -51.81
N VAL A 218 -35.06 28.13 -53.12
CA VAL A 218 -33.72 27.97 -53.73
C VAL A 218 -32.69 29.07 -53.36
N GLN A 219 -33.10 30.30 -53.03
CA GLN A 219 -32.17 31.37 -52.61
C GLN A 219 -31.89 31.38 -51.10
N VAL A 220 -32.88 31.02 -50.27
CA VAL A 220 -32.68 30.79 -48.83
C VAL A 220 -31.91 29.49 -48.60
N ALA A 221 -32.07 28.51 -49.49
CA ALA A 221 -31.35 27.25 -49.46
C ALA A 221 -29.83 27.42 -49.66
N LEU A 222 -29.38 28.33 -50.54
CA LEU A 222 -27.95 28.55 -50.78
C LEU A 222 -27.29 29.21 -49.56
N ALA A 223 -27.85 30.29 -49.03
CA ALA A 223 -27.34 30.96 -47.83
C ALA A 223 -27.42 30.06 -46.58
N LYS A 224 -28.46 29.22 -46.47
CA LYS A 224 -28.61 28.24 -45.38
C LYS A 224 -27.68 27.04 -45.55
N ALA A 225 -27.33 26.68 -46.79
CA ALA A 225 -26.32 25.66 -47.08
C ALA A 225 -24.92 26.16 -46.74
N GLU A 226 -24.55 27.38 -47.12
CA GLU A 226 -23.26 27.98 -46.73
C GLU A 226 -23.12 28.14 -45.22
N LEU A 227 -24.17 28.60 -44.53
CA LEU A 227 -24.17 28.70 -43.07
C LEU A 227 -24.09 27.30 -42.41
N ARG A 228 -24.76 26.30 -43.01
CA ARG A 228 -24.72 24.91 -42.55
C ARG A 228 -23.32 24.32 -42.74
N ASP A 229 -22.72 24.48 -43.91
CA ASP A 229 -21.37 24.01 -44.21
C ASP A 229 -20.33 24.69 -43.30
N ALA A 230 -20.49 25.99 -43.02
CA ALA A 230 -19.67 26.69 -42.04
C ALA A 230 -19.85 26.14 -40.61
N THR A 231 -21.08 25.87 -40.17
CA THR A 231 -21.34 25.28 -38.83
C THR A 231 -20.87 23.83 -38.71
N VAL A 232 -21.00 23.02 -39.77
CA VAL A 232 -20.51 21.64 -39.82
C VAL A 232 -18.99 21.65 -39.79
N ALA A 233 -18.32 22.47 -40.61
CA ALA A 233 -16.88 22.61 -40.60
C ALA A 233 -16.34 23.12 -39.25
N GLN A 234 -17.07 24.03 -38.57
CA GLN A 234 -16.71 24.50 -37.24
C GLN A 234 -16.87 23.40 -36.17
N ARG A 235 -17.93 22.59 -36.26
CA ARG A 235 -18.16 21.44 -35.36
C ARG A 235 -17.15 20.32 -35.60
N GLU A 236 -16.80 20.02 -36.84
CA GLU A 236 -15.75 19.06 -37.18
C GLU A 236 -14.41 19.50 -36.62
N LYS A 237 -14.01 20.77 -36.80
CA LYS A 237 -12.81 21.33 -36.17
C LYS A 237 -12.83 21.22 -34.65
N SER A 238 -13.99 21.45 -34.01
CA SER A 238 -14.15 21.29 -32.57
C SER A 238 -14.02 19.83 -32.13
N ALA A 239 -14.62 18.90 -32.87
CA ALA A 239 -14.53 17.46 -32.61
C ALA A 239 -13.09 16.95 -32.82
N GLU A 240 -12.37 17.41 -33.85
CA GLU A 240 -10.95 17.13 -34.07
C GLU A 240 -10.09 17.64 -32.91
N MET A 241 -10.30 18.88 -32.46
CA MET A 241 -9.61 19.41 -31.29
C MET A 241 -9.85 18.56 -30.04
N LEU A 242 -11.10 18.14 -29.81
CA LEU A 242 -11.45 17.25 -28.68
C LEU A 242 -10.80 15.87 -28.82
N ARG A 243 -10.72 15.31 -30.03
CA ARG A 243 -10.01 14.04 -30.30
C ARG A 243 -8.51 14.16 -30.02
N MET A 244 -7.88 15.23 -30.48
CA MET A 244 -6.46 15.52 -30.20
C MET A 244 -6.21 15.64 -28.70
N LYS A 245 -7.05 16.41 -28.00
CA LYS A 245 -6.94 16.56 -26.54
C LYS A 245 -7.18 15.27 -25.78
N LYS A 246 -8.13 14.43 -26.24
CA LYS A 246 -8.37 13.10 -25.68
C LYS A 246 -7.14 12.20 -25.84
N ALA A 247 -6.53 12.19 -27.02
CA ALA A 247 -5.32 11.42 -27.30
C ALA A 247 -4.14 11.88 -26.43
N GLU A 248 -3.96 13.19 -26.26
CA GLU A 248 -2.92 13.76 -25.39
C GLU A 248 -3.12 13.34 -23.93
N LEU A 249 -4.33 13.50 -23.38
CA LEU A 249 -4.63 13.09 -22.01
C LEU A 249 -4.48 11.58 -21.81
N GLN A 250 -4.83 10.78 -22.82
CA GLN A 250 -4.65 9.33 -22.77
C GLN A 250 -3.17 8.97 -22.72
N ALA A 251 -2.33 9.61 -23.54
CA ALA A 251 -0.88 9.45 -23.51
C ALA A 251 -0.29 9.86 -22.15
N GLN A 252 -0.72 10.99 -21.58
CA GLN A 252 -0.30 11.42 -20.25
C GLN A 252 -0.71 10.43 -19.15
N PHE A 253 -1.92 9.85 -19.24
CA PHE A 253 -2.40 8.83 -18.30
C PHE A 253 -1.54 7.56 -18.38
N ASP A 254 -1.23 7.11 -19.59
CA ASP A 254 -0.44 5.89 -19.80
C ASP A 254 1.03 6.09 -19.40
N GLU A 255 1.63 7.24 -19.69
CA GLU A 255 2.97 7.60 -19.24
C GLU A 255 3.04 7.63 -17.70
N LEU A 256 2.08 8.30 -17.05
CA LEU A 256 2.05 8.39 -15.59
C LEU A 256 1.80 7.04 -14.93
N SER A 257 0.91 6.23 -15.50
CA SER A 257 0.67 4.85 -15.07
C SER A 257 1.95 4.03 -15.18
N SER A 258 2.62 4.09 -16.33
CA SER A 258 3.88 3.38 -16.59
C SER A 258 4.98 3.81 -15.63
N SER A 259 5.10 5.11 -15.35
CA SER A 259 6.04 5.65 -14.34
C SER A 259 5.81 5.07 -12.93
N ILE A 260 4.58 4.67 -12.58
CA ILE A 260 4.28 4.01 -11.31
C ILE A 260 4.64 2.52 -11.39
N THR A 261 4.32 1.85 -12.50
CA THR A 261 4.43 0.39 -12.63
C THR A 261 5.80 -0.12 -13.08
N ASN A 262 6.66 0.71 -13.69
CA ASN A 262 7.95 0.29 -14.26
C ASN A 262 8.94 -0.24 -13.21
N HIS A 263 8.93 0.32 -12.00
CA HIS A 263 9.84 -0.12 -10.95
C HIS A 263 9.19 -1.18 -10.06
N THR A 264 9.40 -2.45 -10.40
CA THR A 264 8.77 -3.61 -9.74
C THR A 264 9.58 -4.20 -8.59
N VAL A 265 10.88 -3.89 -8.51
CA VAL A 265 11.81 -4.39 -7.49
C VAL A 265 12.00 -3.38 -6.35
N PHE A 266 12.02 -2.09 -6.68
CA PHE A 266 12.13 -0.98 -5.72
C PHE A 266 11.09 0.10 -6.05
N GLY A 267 10.67 0.89 -5.07
CA GLY A 267 9.77 2.03 -5.30
C GLY A 267 8.28 1.66 -5.38
N GLN A 268 7.52 2.41 -6.19
CA GLN A 268 6.06 2.43 -6.16
C GLN A 268 5.42 1.13 -6.69
N GLY A 269 5.93 0.61 -7.80
CA GLY A 269 5.45 -0.64 -8.40
C GLY A 269 5.71 -1.84 -7.49
N ARG A 270 6.84 -1.86 -6.76
CA ARG A 270 7.11 -2.86 -5.70
C ARG A 270 6.01 -2.85 -4.66
N ILE A 271 5.64 -1.68 -4.11
CA ILE A 271 4.61 -1.57 -3.07
C ILE A 271 3.27 -2.12 -3.57
N ILE A 272 2.84 -1.73 -4.77
CA ILE A 272 1.56 -2.20 -5.34
C ILE A 272 1.58 -3.72 -5.56
N LYS A 273 2.72 -4.28 -5.99
CA LYS A 273 2.91 -5.72 -6.22
C LYS A 273 3.02 -6.51 -4.91
N ALA A 274 3.68 -5.94 -3.90
CA ALA A 274 3.87 -6.55 -2.59
C ALA A 274 2.58 -6.63 -1.80
N PHE A 275 1.63 -5.72 -2.01
CA PHE A 275 0.37 -5.70 -1.26
C PHE A 275 -0.83 -5.83 -2.20
N PRO A 276 -1.15 -7.04 -2.68
CA PRO A 276 -2.25 -7.27 -3.61
C PRO A 276 -3.62 -6.95 -3.01
N GLU A 277 -3.76 -7.09 -1.69
CA GLU A 277 -4.99 -6.75 -0.96
C GLU A 277 -5.06 -5.28 -0.53
N MET A 278 -4.04 -4.47 -0.85
CA MET A 278 -4.01 -3.06 -0.45
C MET A 278 -5.22 -2.30 -0.97
N LYS A 279 -5.90 -1.58 -0.07
CA LYS A 279 -7.03 -0.70 -0.37
C LYS A 279 -6.66 0.75 -0.07
N HIS A 280 -6.61 1.58 -1.09
CA HIS A 280 -6.47 3.03 -0.91
C HIS A 280 -7.85 3.64 -0.64
N ARG A 281 -7.95 4.55 0.34
CA ARG A 281 -9.21 5.17 0.76
C ARG A 281 -9.83 6.00 -0.36
N ASP A 282 -9.04 6.87 -0.98
CA ASP A 282 -9.53 7.81 -2.00
C ASP A 282 -9.44 7.26 -3.44
N TYR A 283 -8.40 6.46 -3.75
CA TYR A 283 -8.06 6.04 -5.12
C TYR A 283 -8.16 4.53 -5.34
N PHE A 284 -9.17 3.88 -4.75
CA PHE A 284 -9.33 2.42 -4.80
C PHE A 284 -9.37 1.85 -6.23
N GLU A 285 -10.19 2.43 -7.12
CA GLU A 285 -10.33 1.95 -8.50
C GLU A 285 -9.02 2.07 -9.30
N LEU A 286 -8.32 3.20 -9.14
CA LEU A 286 -7.06 3.45 -9.83
C LEU A 286 -5.98 2.46 -9.41
N ILE A 287 -5.92 2.15 -8.11
CA ILE A 287 -5.01 1.11 -7.61
C ILE A 287 -5.34 -0.26 -8.21
N GLN A 288 -6.61 -0.61 -8.38
CA GLN A 288 -7.00 -1.86 -9.04
C GLN A 288 -6.60 -1.88 -10.51
N GLU A 289 -6.72 -0.75 -11.21
CA GLU A 289 -6.30 -0.62 -12.61
C GLU A 289 -4.77 -0.76 -12.76
N LEU A 290 -4.00 -0.08 -11.90
CA LEU A 290 -2.54 -0.21 -11.88
C LEU A 290 -2.08 -1.63 -11.52
N LYS A 291 -2.79 -2.31 -10.61
CA LYS A 291 -2.53 -3.73 -10.27
C LYS A 291 -2.72 -4.64 -11.48
N LYS A 292 -3.73 -4.40 -12.32
CA LYS A 292 -3.95 -5.17 -13.56
C LYS A 292 -2.79 -4.98 -14.54
N LYS A 293 -2.24 -3.78 -14.65
CA LYS A 293 -1.06 -3.50 -15.50
C LYS A 293 0.24 -4.16 -14.99
N LEU A 294 0.30 -4.58 -13.73
CA LEU A 294 1.47 -5.24 -13.10
C LEU A 294 1.42 -6.77 -13.11
N ARG A 295 0.27 -7.37 -13.49
CA ARG A 295 0.09 -8.83 -13.57
C ARG A 295 0.59 -9.37 -14.89
#